data_AF-A0A6A6V0U8-F1
#
_entry.id   AF-A0A6A6V0U8-F1
#
_cell.length_a   1.000
_cell.length_b   1.000
_cell.length_c   1.000
_cell.angle_alpha   90.00
_cell.angle_beta   90.00
_cell.angle_gamma   90.00
#
_symmetry.space_group_name_H-M   'P 1'
#
loop_
_entity.id
_entity.type
_entity.pdbx_description
1 polymer ?
#
loop_
_entity_poly.entity_id
_entity_poly.type
_entity_poly.pdbx_seq_one_letter_code
_entity_poly.pdbx_strand_id
1 'polypeptide(L)' 'LSPDGTCGGHNGYVCPDSGFGDCCSQYGWCGSDPSGHCGAGCQTEFGNCD' A
#
# COMPACT_ATOMS: atom_id res chain seq x y z
N LEU A 1 -2.24 3.53 9.66
CA LEU A 1 -3.47 3.21 8.92
C LEU A 1 -3.72 4.30 7.91
N SER A 2 -3.98 3.98 6.65
CA SER A 2 -4.21 4.96 5.58
C SER A 2 -5.63 5.56 5.67
N PRO A 3 -5.77 6.90 5.75
CA PRO A 3 -7.08 7.56 5.79
C PRO A 3 -7.63 7.95 4.40
N ASP A 4 -6.76 7.99 3.38
CA ASP A 4 -7.05 8.55 2.06
C ASP A 4 -6.62 7.63 0.90
N GLY A 5 -6.20 6.41 1.22
CA GLY A 5 -5.68 5.44 0.26
C GLY A 5 -4.21 5.65 -0.09
N THR A 6 -3.50 6.61 0.53
CA THR A 6 -2.05 6.75 0.37
C THR A 6 -1.26 5.92 1.38
N CYS A 7 -0.05 5.52 1.02
CA CYS A 7 0.83 4.74 1.87
C CYS A 7 2.29 5.16 1.73
N GLY A 8 3.07 4.86 2.75
CA GLY A 8 4.46 5.30 2.85
C GLY A 8 4.60 6.81 2.97
N GLY A 9 5.72 7.33 2.44
CA GLY A 9 6.06 8.74 2.49
C GLY A 9 6.33 9.25 3.91
N HIS A 10 6.29 10.59 4.09
CA HIS A 10 6.61 11.24 5.37
C HIS A 10 5.65 10.87 6.50
N ASN A 11 4.42 10.49 6.16
CA ASN A 11 3.37 10.18 7.13
C ASN A 11 3.45 8.73 7.64
N GLY A 12 4.19 7.84 6.96
CA GLY A 12 4.31 6.43 7.32
C GLY A 12 2.97 5.69 7.29
N TYR A 13 2.07 6.06 6.37
CA TYR A 13 0.77 5.41 6.28
C TYR A 13 0.90 3.97 5.79
N VAL A 14 0.02 3.11 6.30
CA VAL A 14 0.00 1.68 5.98
C VAL A 14 -1.38 1.29 5.46
N CYS A 15 -1.38 0.41 4.46
CA CYS A 15 -2.57 -0.08 3.76
C CYS A 15 -3.39 -1.15 4.48
N PRO A 16 -2.80 -2.08 5.27
CA PRO A 16 -3.56 -3.11 5.95
C PRO A 16 -4.66 -2.50 6.83
N ASP A 17 -5.84 -3.11 6.80
CA ASP A 17 -7.05 -2.69 7.54
C ASP A 17 -7.65 -1.33 7.13
N SER A 18 -7.12 -0.67 6.09
CA SER A 18 -7.59 0.66 5.65
C SER A 18 -8.88 0.63 4.82
N GLY A 19 -9.25 -0.54 4.29
CA GLY A 19 -10.37 -0.70 3.34
C GLY A 19 -10.04 -0.35 1.89
N PHE A 20 -8.85 0.20 1.61
CA PHE A 20 -8.38 0.49 0.25
C PHE A 20 -7.65 -0.68 -0.41
N GLY A 21 -7.38 -1.74 0.35
CA GLY A 21 -6.52 -2.86 -0.05
C GLY A 21 -5.28 -2.93 0.84
N ASP A 22 -4.61 -4.07 0.87
CA ASP A 22 -3.54 -4.34 1.84
C ASP A 22 -2.14 -4.02 1.33
N CYS A 23 -1.98 -3.81 0.02
CA CYS A 23 -0.69 -3.65 -0.64
C CYS A 23 -0.38 -2.17 -0.87
N CYS A 24 0.85 -1.77 -0.61
CA CYS A 24 1.32 -0.42 -0.90
C CYS A 24 2.12 -0.41 -2.20
N SER A 25 1.60 0.19 -3.27
CA SER A 25 2.34 0.30 -4.54
C SER A 25 3.62 1.12 -4.40
N GLN A 26 4.54 0.98 -5.36
CA GLN A 26 5.74 1.83 -5.50
C GLN A 26 5.42 3.33 -5.62
N TYR A 27 4.17 3.68 -5.95
CA TYR A 27 3.72 5.06 -6.12
C TYR A 27 3.11 5.65 -4.84
N GLY A 28 3.08 4.89 -3.74
CA GLY A 28 2.54 5.35 -2.45
C GLY A 28 1.02 5.30 -2.39
N TRP A 29 0.40 4.33 -3.08
CA TRP A 29 -1.04 4.10 -3.07
C TRP A 29 -1.39 2.70 -2.62
N CYS A 30 -2.45 2.61 -1.81
CA CYS A 30 -3.04 1.36 -1.35
C CYS A 30 -3.92 0.75 -2.42
N GLY A 31 -3.79 -0.55 -2.58
CA GLY A 31 -4.66 -1.35 -3.43
C GLY A 31 -4.46 -2.83 -3.15
N SER A 32 -5.16 -3.65 -3.91
CA SER A 32 -5.09 -5.12 -3.81
C SER A 32 -4.83 -5.78 -5.16
N ASP A 33 -4.58 -4.99 -6.22
CA ASP A 33 -4.26 -5.51 -7.54
C ASP A 33 -2.87 -6.16 -7.57
N PRO A 34 -2.76 -7.44 -7.95
CA PRO A 34 -1.49 -8.17 -7.91
C PRO A 34 -0.42 -7.60 -8.86
N SER A 35 -0.82 -6.95 -9.94
CA SER A 35 0.11 -6.45 -10.96
C SER A 35 0.57 -5.01 -10.73
N GLY A 36 -0.19 -4.21 -9.99
CA GLY A 36 0.10 -2.78 -9.79
C GLY A 36 0.38 -2.40 -8.34
N HIS A 37 -0.33 -3.00 -7.39
CA HIS A 37 -0.25 -2.65 -5.98
C HIS A 37 0.57 -3.67 -5.18
N CYS A 38 0.27 -4.96 -5.34
CA CYS A 38 0.98 -6.04 -4.63
C CYS A 38 2.18 -6.59 -5.42
N GLY A 39 2.33 -6.17 -6.68
CA GLY A 39 3.34 -6.70 -7.59
C GLY A 39 4.73 -6.08 -7.41
N ALA A 40 5.51 -6.11 -8.48
CA ALA A 40 6.86 -5.56 -8.48
C ALA A 40 6.88 -4.09 -8.03
N GLY A 41 7.71 -3.80 -7.02
CA GLY A 41 7.83 -2.46 -6.44
C GLY A 41 6.88 -2.18 -5.27
N CYS A 42 6.05 -3.14 -4.86
CA CYS A 42 5.25 -3.00 -3.64
C CYS A 42 6.15 -2.74 -2.42
N GLN A 43 5.76 -1.75 -1.61
CA GLN A 43 6.48 -1.31 -0.42
C GLN A 43 6.03 -2.13 0.80
N THR A 44 6.78 -3.19 1.09
CA THR A 44 6.49 -4.15 2.19
C THR A 44 6.49 -3.54 3.58
N GLU A 45 7.14 -2.39 3.79
CA GLU A 45 7.11 -1.67 5.06
C GLU A 45 5.73 -1.02 5.32
N PHE A 46 4.97 -0.77 4.25
CA PHE A 46 3.69 -0.04 4.31
C PHE A 46 2.50 -0.87 3.84
N GLY A 47 2.71 -2.12 3.43
CA GLY A 47 1.65 -3.02 2.98
C GLY A 47 2.08 -4.49 2.93
N ASN A 48 1.11 -5.37 2.77
CA ASN A 48 1.32 -6.80 2.58
C ASN A 48 1.56 -7.08 1.09
N CYS A 49 2.83 -7.13 0.69
CA CYS A 49 3.23 -7.52 -0.65
C CYS A 49 3.55 -9.02 -0.68
N ASP A 50 2.99 -9.75 -1.63
CA ASP A 50 3.15 -11.20 -1.83
C ASP A 50 3.98 -11.47 -3.09
#